data_AF-G3I506-F1
#
_entry.id   AF-G3I506-F1
#
_cell.length_a   1.000
_cell.length_b   1.000
_cell.length_c   1.000
_cell.angle_alpha   90.00
_cell.angle_beta   90.00
_cell.angle_gamma   90.00
#
_symmetry.space_group_name_H-M   'P 1'
#
loop_
_entity.id
_entity.type
_entity.pdbx_description
1 polymer ?
#
loop_
_entity_poly.entity_id
_entity_poly.type
_entity_poly.pdbx_seq_one_letter_code
_entity_poly.pdbx_strand_id
1 'polypeptide(L)' 'MHCLGPCVCPLPYALITLPLCAVVKEIQDRKEFLAAMEALGQGKQYRGMILAEISQKLQEMEEIDRSRSEKLRKALATT' A
#
# COMPACT_ATOMS: atom_id res chain seq x y z
N MET A 1 3.27 1.13 -20.98
CA MET A 1 3.96 2.39 -20.61
C MET A 1 3.06 3.19 -19.67
N HIS A 2 2.93 2.78 -18.40
CA HIS A 2 2.61 3.67 -17.27
C HIS A 2 2.91 2.90 -15.97
N CYS A 3 4.19 2.93 -15.61
CA CYS A 3 4.63 2.93 -14.22
C CYS A 3 5.24 4.31 -14.02
N LEU A 4 4.49 5.25 -13.45
CA LEU A 4 5.04 6.51 -12.98
C LEU A 4 5.32 6.35 -11.49
N GLY A 5 6.39 5.59 -11.22
CA GLY A 5 6.99 5.42 -9.90
C GLY A 5 7.14 3.95 -9.51
N PRO A 6 8.29 3.31 -9.79
CA PRO A 6 8.53 1.96 -9.33
C PRO A 6 9.14 2.00 -7.91
N CYS A 7 8.49 1.33 -6.95
CA CYS A 7 9.20 0.77 -5.80
C CYS A 7 10.19 -0.28 -6.32
N VAL A 8 11.28 0.16 -6.94
CA VAL A 8 12.38 -0.73 -7.34
C VAL A 8 13.17 -1.00 -6.08
N CYS A 9 12.84 -2.07 -5.39
CA CYS A 9 13.79 -2.67 -4.46
C CYS A 9 14.86 -3.37 -5.32
N PRO A 10 16.14 -2.95 -5.30
CA PRO A 10 17.20 -3.72 -5.93
C PRO A 10 17.40 -5.06 -5.18
N LEU A 11 17.79 -6.10 -5.93
CA LEU A 11 18.18 -7.48 -5.55
C LEU A 11 18.83 -7.63 -4.14
N PRO A 12 18.83 -8.80 -3.43
CA PRO A 12 18.34 -10.16 -3.71
C PRO A 12 17.41 -10.70 -2.59
N TYR A 13 16.61 -9.83 -1.95
CA TYR A 13 15.76 -10.16 -0.79
C TYR A 13 14.38 -10.76 -1.14
N ALA A 14 14.25 -11.39 -2.31
CA ALA A 14 12.99 -11.94 -2.81
C ALA A 14 12.37 -13.04 -1.92
N LEU A 15 13.09 -13.53 -0.90
CA LEU A 15 12.59 -14.51 0.07
C LEU A 15 11.74 -13.89 1.20
N ILE A 16 11.62 -12.56 1.28
CA ILE A 16 10.74 -11.87 2.23
C ILE A 16 9.77 -11.00 1.43
N THR A 17 8.86 -11.64 0.68
CA THR A 17 7.83 -10.91 -0.06
C THR A 17 6.85 -10.31 0.96
N LEU A 18 7.11 -9.06 1.32
CA LEU A 18 6.49 -8.29 2.38
C LEU A 18 5.11 -7.81 1.90
N PRO A 19 3.98 -8.22 2.52
CA PRO A 19 2.61 -7.73 2.21
C PRO A 19 2.42 -6.20 2.12
N LEU A 20 3.45 -5.40 2.43
CA LEU A 20 3.47 -3.96 2.31
C LEU A 20 3.46 -3.47 0.85
N CYS A 21 4.17 -4.14 -0.06
CA CYS A 21 4.24 -3.73 -1.47
C CYS A 21 2.89 -3.93 -2.19
N ALA A 22 2.16 -5.00 -1.85
CA ALA A 22 0.82 -5.24 -2.35
C ALA A 22 -0.14 -4.13 -1.90
N VAL A 23 -0.10 -3.73 -0.63
CA VAL A 23 -0.94 -2.65 -0.09
C VAL A 23 -0.63 -1.30 -0.75
N VAL A 24 0.65 -0.96 -0.95
CA VAL A 24 1.05 0.27 -1.65
C VAL A 24 0.54 0.29 -3.09
N LYS A 25 0.63 -0.85 -3.79
CA LYS A 25 0.09 -0.97 -5.15
C LYS A 25 -1.42 -0.75 -5.18
N GLU A 26 -2.16 -1.37 -4.28
CA GLU A 26 -3.62 -1.20 -4.23
C GLU A 26 -4.01 0.26 -3.97
N ILE A 27 -3.34 0.97 -3.06
CA ILE A 27 -3.57 2.40 -2.82
C ILE A 27 -3.33 3.21 -4.11
N GLN A 28 -2.25 2.90 -4.82
CA GLN A 28 -1.91 3.60 -6.06
C GLN A 28 -2.96 3.35 -7.15
N ASP A 29 -3.39 2.10 -7.33
CA ASP A 29 -4.44 1.73 -8.30
C ASP A 29 -5.76 2.47 -8.00
N ARG A 30 -6.14 2.62 -6.71
CA ARG A 30 -7.33 3.39 -6.30
C ARG A 30 -7.21 4.89 -6.57
N LYS A 31 -6.02 5.46 -6.36
CA LYS A 31 -5.76 6.88 -6.68
C LYS A 31 -5.85 7.14 -8.18
N GLU A 32 -5.29 6.25 -8.99
CA GLU A 32 -5.34 6.36 -10.46
C GLU A 32 -6.77 6.22 -10.97
N PHE A 33 -7.54 5.29 -10.41
CA PHE A 33 -8.97 5.17 -10.71
C PHE A 33 -9.72 6.47 -10.38
N LEU A 34 -9.54 7.03 -9.19
CA LEU A 34 -10.21 8.28 -8.80
C LEU A 34 -9.81 9.45 -9.71
N ALA A 35 -8.53 9.57 -10.07
CA ALA A 35 -8.06 10.60 -10.99
C ALA A 35 -8.72 10.47 -12.38
N ALA A 36 -8.88 9.24 -12.88
CA ALA A 36 -9.60 8.99 -14.12
C ALA A 36 -11.08 9.40 -14.01
N MET A 37 -11.75 9.08 -12.90
CA MET A 37 -13.15 9.48 -12.67
C MET A 37 -13.32 10.99 -12.49
N GLU A 38 -12.36 11.67 -11.85
CA GLU A 38 -12.33 13.13 -11.73
C GLU A 38 -12.17 13.80 -13.09
N ALA A 39 -11.31 13.27 -13.97
CA ALA A 39 -11.13 13.77 -15.34
C ALA A 39 -12.40 13.64 -16.20
N LEU A 40 -13.26 12.66 -15.90
CA LEU A 40 -14.58 12.47 -16.53
C LEU A 40 -15.69 13.31 -15.87
N GLY A 41 -15.37 14.10 -14.83
CA GLY A 41 -16.36 14.86 -14.06
C GLY A 41 -17.21 14.01 -13.11
N GLN A 42 -16.91 12.71 -12.96
CA GLN A 42 -17.64 11.77 -12.11
C GLN A 42 -17.07 11.66 -10.69
N GLY A 43 -16.01 12.40 -10.37
CA GLY A 43 -15.30 12.33 -9.09
C GLY A 43 -16.21 12.43 -7.85
N LYS A 44 -17.27 13.24 -7.90
CA LYS A 44 -18.23 13.41 -6.77
C LYS A 44 -18.89 12.09 -6.35
N GLN A 45 -19.11 11.15 -7.28
CA GLN A 45 -19.72 9.85 -6.99
C GLN A 45 -18.76 8.90 -6.29
N TYR A 46 -17.46 9.01 -6.58
CA TYR A 46 -16.45 8.02 -6.16
C TYR A 46 -15.56 8.49 -5.01
N ARG A 47 -15.40 9.80 -4.81
CA ARG A 47 -14.44 10.38 -3.85
C ARG A 47 -14.59 9.80 -2.44
N GLY A 48 -15.81 9.75 -1.92
CA GLY A 48 -16.06 9.27 -0.56
C GLY A 48 -15.66 7.80 -0.37
N MET A 49 -16.09 6.95 -1.30
CA MET A 49 -15.81 5.51 -1.25
C MET A 49 -14.32 5.23 -1.42
N ILE A 50 -13.68 5.81 -2.43
CA ILE A 50 -12.25 5.58 -2.69
C ILE A 50 -11.38 6.09 -1.53
N LEU A 51 -11.70 7.24 -0.94
CA LEU A 51 -10.94 7.75 0.22
C LEU A 51 -11.09 6.86 1.45
N ALA A 52 -12.27 6.28 1.66
CA ALA A 52 -12.49 5.31 2.75
C ALA A 52 -11.64 4.05 2.54
N GLU A 53 -11.59 3.53 1.31
CA GLU A 53 -10.77 2.36 0.97
C GLU A 53 -9.27 2.64 1.09
N ILE A 54 -8.80 3.80 0.65
CA ILE A 54 -7.40 4.21 0.84
C ILE A 54 -7.08 4.29 2.34
N SER A 55 -7.98 4.86 3.13
CA SER A 55 -7.80 4.95 4.59
C SER A 55 -7.70 3.57 5.25
N GLN A 56 -8.54 2.63 4.83
CA GLN A 56 -8.48 1.24 5.31
C GLN A 56 -7.15 0.58 4.93
N LYS A 57 -6.68 0.78 3.70
CA LYS A 57 -5.41 0.21 3.23
C LYS A 57 -4.19 0.78 3.96
N LEU A 58 -4.22 2.06 4.33
CA LEU A 58 -3.16 2.66 5.16
C LEU A 58 -3.09 2.02 6.56
N GLN A 59 -4.24 1.71 7.17
CA GLN A 59 -4.28 1.00 8.46
C GLN A 59 -3.72 -0.42 8.33
N GLU A 60 -4.07 -1.15 7.27
CA GLU A 60 -3.53 -2.49 6.98
C GLU A 60 -1.98 -2.45 6.89
N MET A 61 -1.45 -1.46 6.19
CA MET A 61 0.00 -1.23 6.12
C MET A 61 0.63 -1.00 7.49
N GLU A 62 0.03 -0.16 8.34
CA GLU A 62 0.54 0.11 9.68
C GLU A 62 0.53 -1.15 10.57
N GLU A 63 -0.54 -1.95 10.50
CA GLU A 63 -0.65 -3.21 11.23
C GLU A 63 0.43 -4.22 10.81
N ILE A 64 0.67 -4.31 9.50
CA ILE A 64 1.72 -5.16 8.95
C ILE A 64 3.10 -4.76 9.52
N ASP A 65 3.42 -3.47 9.51
CA ASP A 65 4.72 -2.98 9.99
C ASP A 65 4.86 -3.11 11.51
N ARG A 66 3.78 -2.88 12.26
CA ARG A 66 3.72 -3.12 13.71
C ARG A 66 3.98 -4.58 14.04
N SER A 67 3.28 -5.50 13.37
CA SER A 67 3.43 -6.94 13.58
C SER A 67 4.86 -7.43 13.30
N ARG A 68 5.48 -6.94 12.23
CA ARG A 68 6.88 -7.27 11.90
C ARG A 68 7.86 -6.73 12.94
N SER A 69 7.68 -5.49 13.36
CA SER A 69 8.53 -4.85 14.37
C SER A 69 8.45 -5.60 15.71
N GLU A 70 7.25 -6.03 16.10
CA GLU A 70 7.07 -6.85 17.31
C GLU A 70 7.73 -8.23 17.20
N LYS A 71 7.58 -8.91 16.06
CA LYS A 71 8.23 -10.21 15.80
C LYS A 71 9.75 -10.09 15.88
N LEU A 72 10.31 -9.04 15.26
CA LEU A 72 11.74 -8.75 15.30
C LEU A 72 12.20 -8.48 16.74
N ARG A 73 11.48 -7.63 17.48
CA ARG A 73 11.79 -7.32 18.89
C ARG A 73 11.83 -8.59 19.76
N LYS A 74 10.85 -9.49 19.59
CA LYS A 74 10.81 -10.77 20.33
C LYS A 74 11.98 -11.68 19.97
N ALA A 75 12.33 -11.78 18.69
CA ALA A 75 13.47 -12.59 18.24
C ALA A 75 14.80 -12.08 18.85
N LEU A 76 15.00 -10.76 18.87
CA LEU A 76 16.19 -10.14 19.47
C LEU A 76 16.26 -10.33 20.99
N ALA A 77 15.12 -10.34 21.69
CA ALA A 77 15.08 -10.54 23.14
C ALA A 77 15.29 -12.00 23.59
N THR A 78 15.28 -12.96 22.66
CA THR A 78 15.43 -14.40 22.95
C THR A 78 16.87 -14.90 22.66
N THR A 79 17.79 -13.98 22.29
CA THR A 79 19.21 -14.25 22.03
C THR A 79 20.04 -13.66 23.16
#